data_AF-A0A7S3A7W8-F1
#
_entry.id   AF-A0A7S3A7W8-F1
#
_cell.length_a   1.000
_cell.length_b   1.000
_cell.length_c   1.000
_cell.angle_alpha   90.00
_cell.angle_beta   90.00
_cell.angle_gamma   90.00
#
_symmetry.space_group_name_H-M   'P 1'
#
loop_
_entity.id
_entity.type
_entity.pdbx_description
1 polymer ?
#
loop_
_entity_poly.entity_id
_entity_poly.type
_entity_poly.pdbx_seq_one_letter_code
_entity_poly.pdbx_strand_id
1 'polypeptide(L)'
;MARQKFLKFWVQSFLAGVPMIKHGFRNDDGILLKVETLKTRDIPALAYELCGGEWSADVALNFLSHCLAFIRKVCGNEGSVFRIRYDPARRMVEAEQAPESELAERIRAALGR
;
A
#
# COMPACT_ATOMS: atom_id res chain seq x y z
N MET A 1 12.52 11.39 10.69
CA MET A 1 12.70 10.53 9.50
C MET A 1 12.12 9.11 9.60
N ALA A 2 11.91 8.51 10.78
CA ALA A 2 11.36 7.14 10.90
C ALA A 2 9.81 7.06 10.74
N ARG A 3 9.12 8.15 11.05
CA ARG A 3 7.66 8.25 11.17
C ARG A 3 6.83 7.73 9.97
N GLN A 4 7.11 8.20 8.74
CA GLN A 4 6.33 7.80 7.56
C GLN A 4 6.65 6.38 7.07
N LYS A 5 7.80 5.83 7.49
CA LYS A 5 8.21 4.47 7.12
C LYS A 5 7.37 3.44 7.85
N PHE A 6 6.86 3.78 9.04
CA PHE A 6 6.08 2.87 9.87
C PHE A 6 4.78 2.38 9.23
N LEU A 7 4.08 3.23 8.49
CA LEU A 7 2.87 2.82 7.77
C LEU A 7 3.20 1.86 6.62
N LYS A 8 4.24 2.17 5.84
CA LYS A 8 4.56 1.46 4.59
C LYS A 8 4.98 0.01 4.81
N PHE A 9 5.94 -0.22 5.72
CA PHE A 9 6.41 -1.58 5.98
C PHE A 9 5.39 -2.43 6.77
N TRP A 10 4.46 -1.79 7.52
CA TRP A 10 3.40 -2.43 8.25
C TRP A 10 2.37 -2.95 7.28
N VAL A 11 1.83 -2.09 6.41
CA VAL A 11 0.79 -2.51 5.46
C VAL A 11 1.31 -3.58 4.51
N GLN A 12 2.57 -3.46 4.04
CA GLN A 12 3.22 -4.48 3.21
C GLN A 12 3.26 -5.85 3.91
N SER A 13 3.74 -5.88 5.15
CA SER A 13 3.93 -7.13 5.90
C SER A 13 2.61 -7.71 6.41
N PHE A 14 1.70 -6.85 6.86
CA PHE A 14 0.39 -7.22 7.36
C PHE A 14 -0.46 -7.89 6.27
N LEU A 15 -0.55 -7.28 5.09
CA LEU A 15 -1.30 -7.85 3.96
C LEU A 15 -0.70 -9.16 3.45
N ALA A 16 0.62 -9.32 3.52
CA ALA A 16 1.31 -10.54 3.14
C ALA A 16 1.37 -11.61 4.24
N GLY A 17 0.81 -11.35 5.44
CA GLY A 17 0.85 -12.29 6.57
C GLY A 17 2.26 -12.50 7.16
N VAL A 18 3.20 -11.58 6.92
CA VAL A 18 4.57 -11.66 7.43
C VAL A 18 4.58 -11.22 8.91
N PRO A 19 4.96 -12.10 9.86
CA PRO A 19 4.78 -11.83 11.30
C PRO A 19 5.85 -10.92 11.91
N MET A 20 7.03 -10.83 11.30
CA MET A 20 8.21 -10.17 11.85
C MET A 20 8.90 -9.31 10.80
N ILE A 21 9.37 -8.13 11.19
CA ILE A 21 10.17 -7.22 10.36
C ILE A 21 11.51 -6.97 11.07
N LYS A 22 12.64 -7.19 10.37
CA LYS A 22 13.95 -6.75 10.85
C LYS A 22 14.27 -5.38 10.27
N HIS A 23 14.49 -4.39 11.15
CA HIS A 23 14.76 -3.01 10.78
C HIS A 23 16.18 -2.61 11.21
N GLY A 24 17.02 -2.26 10.23
CA GLY A 24 18.37 -1.78 10.46
C GLY A 24 18.45 -0.25 10.47
N PHE A 25 19.00 0.32 11.54
CA PHE A 25 19.36 1.73 11.63
C PHE A 25 20.78 1.91 11.11
N ARG A 26 20.97 2.88 10.23
CA ARG A 26 22.29 3.24 9.68
C ARG A 26 22.58 4.72 9.89
N ASN A 27 23.85 5.08 9.92
CA ASN A 27 24.27 6.48 9.82
C ASN A 27 24.25 6.97 8.36
N ASP A 28 24.62 8.23 8.15
CA ASP A 28 24.67 8.86 6.82
C ASP A 28 25.76 8.28 5.94
N ASP A 29 26.85 7.76 6.52
CA ASP A 29 27.93 7.03 5.82
C ASP A 29 27.51 5.62 5.39
N GLY A 30 26.28 5.19 5.68
CA GLY A 30 25.77 3.87 5.29
C GLY A 30 26.10 2.73 6.26
N ILE A 31 26.76 3.03 7.38
CA ILE A 31 27.18 2.03 8.38
C ILE A 31 25.99 1.63 9.25
N LEU A 32 25.75 0.32 9.36
CA LEU A 32 24.73 -0.26 10.23
C LEU A 32 25.09 -0.04 11.70
N LEU A 33 24.22 0.63 12.44
CA LEU A 33 24.39 0.94 13.86
C LEU A 33 23.63 -0.04 14.76
N LYS A 34 22.42 -0.43 14.35
CA LYS A 34 21.52 -1.26 15.16
C LYS A 34 20.57 -2.05 14.27
N VAL A 35 20.18 -3.25 14.71
CA VAL A 35 19.06 -3.99 14.14
C VAL A 35 18.01 -4.21 15.22
N GLU A 36 16.77 -3.91 14.90
CA GLU A 36 15.61 -4.21 15.73
C GLU A 36 14.72 -5.22 15.03
N THR A 37 14.06 -6.06 15.82
CA THR A 37 13.08 -7.01 15.32
C THR A 37 11.71 -6.59 15.85
N LEU A 38 10.81 -6.25 14.93
CA LEU A 38 9.47 -5.77 15.22
C LEU A 38 8.44 -6.84 14.86
N LYS A 39 7.45 -7.06 15.72
CA LYS A 39 6.27 -7.86 15.38
C LYS A 39 5.32 -7.01 14.56
N THR A 40 4.94 -7.46 13.37
CA THR A 40 4.08 -6.69 12.45
C THR A 40 2.80 -6.20 13.12
N ARG A 41 2.16 -7.06 13.93
CA ARG A 41 0.91 -6.74 14.63
C ARG A 41 1.05 -5.63 15.68
N ASP A 42 2.23 -5.45 16.26
CA ASP A 42 2.47 -4.49 17.36
C ASP A 42 2.85 -3.09 16.82
N ILE A 43 3.16 -2.99 15.53
CA ILE A 43 3.63 -1.76 14.89
C ILE A 43 2.62 -0.59 15.00
N PRO A 44 1.30 -0.76 14.83
CA PRO A 44 0.36 0.35 14.97
C PRO A 44 0.41 1.00 16.35
N ALA A 45 0.48 0.19 17.42
CA ALA A 45 0.60 0.69 18.79
C ALA A 45 1.94 1.40 19.00
N LEU A 46 3.05 0.78 18.55
CA LEU A 46 4.38 1.39 18.63
C LEU A 46 4.44 2.73 17.88
N ALA A 47 3.84 2.82 16.70
CA ALA A 47 3.81 4.05 15.93
C ALA A 47 2.92 5.12 16.57
N TYR A 48 1.84 4.73 17.24
CA TYR A 48 1.03 5.65 18.03
C TYR A 48 1.86 6.29 19.16
N GLU A 49 2.60 5.47 19.92
CA GLU A 49 3.47 5.93 21.01
C GLU A 49 4.62 6.82 20.53
N LEU A 50 5.29 6.43 19.44
CA LEU A 50 6.47 7.14 18.94
C LEU A 50 6.14 8.37 18.08
N CYS A 51 4.96 8.41 17.45
CA CYS A 51 4.60 9.41 16.44
C CYS A 51 3.26 10.11 16.72
N GLY A 52 2.67 9.96 17.91
CA GLY A 52 1.50 10.75 18.31
C GLY A 52 0.23 10.49 17.50
N GLY A 53 0.06 9.26 16.98
CA GLY A 53 -1.20 8.85 16.34
C GLY A 53 -1.51 9.49 14.99
N GLU A 54 -0.50 9.94 14.25
CA GLU A 54 -0.69 10.62 12.96
C GLU A 54 -1.16 9.72 11.81
N TRP A 55 -1.20 8.40 12.04
CA TRP A 55 -1.89 7.44 11.21
C TRP A 55 -2.56 6.38 12.09
N SER A 56 -3.61 5.75 11.55
CA SER A 56 -4.34 4.65 12.21
C SER A 56 -4.43 3.46 11.25
N ALA A 57 -4.18 2.25 11.79
CA ALA A 57 -4.34 1.00 11.07
C ALA A 57 -5.78 0.83 10.55
N ASP A 58 -6.76 1.16 11.39
CA ASP A 58 -8.19 1.05 11.04
C ASP A 58 -8.55 2.00 9.90
N VAL A 59 -8.06 3.24 9.94
CA VAL A 59 -8.29 4.21 8.86
C VAL A 59 -7.70 3.71 7.54
N ALA A 60 -6.47 3.17 7.56
CA ALA A 60 -5.82 2.63 6.37
C ALA A 60 -6.55 1.39 5.80
N LEU A 61 -6.99 0.46 6.66
CA LEU A 61 -7.70 -0.74 6.24
C LEU A 61 -9.12 -0.45 5.77
N ASN A 62 -9.82 0.48 6.41
CA ASN A 62 -11.13 0.93 5.95
C ASN A 62 -11.02 1.63 4.59
N PHE A 63 -10.00 2.47 4.38
CA PHE A 63 -9.72 3.05 3.08
C PHE A 63 -9.45 1.98 2.02
N LEU A 64 -8.60 0.99 2.32
CA LEU A 64 -8.31 -0.13 1.42
C LEU A 64 -9.59 -0.89 1.06
N SER A 65 -10.43 -1.22 2.05
CA SER A 65 -11.71 -1.91 1.85
C SER A 65 -12.64 -1.13 0.91
N HIS A 66 -12.83 0.17 1.15
CA HIS A 66 -13.63 1.03 0.28
C HIS A 66 -13.04 1.15 -1.13
N CYS A 67 -11.71 1.24 -1.26
CA CYS A 67 -11.04 1.30 -2.56
C CYS A 67 -11.24 0.01 -3.36
N LEU A 68 -11.09 -1.16 -2.72
CA LEU A 68 -11.31 -2.45 -3.38
C LEU A 68 -12.78 -2.64 -3.78
N ALA A 69 -13.72 -2.21 -2.93
CA ALA A 69 -15.15 -2.23 -3.26
C ALA A 69 -15.46 -1.32 -4.46
N PHE A 70 -14.86 -0.13 -4.52
CA PHE A 70 -14.95 0.76 -5.67
C PHE A 70 -14.39 0.12 -6.94
N ILE A 71 -13.19 -0.44 -6.89
CA ILE A 71 -12.55 -1.12 -8.03
C ILE A 71 -13.43 -2.28 -8.52
N ARG A 72 -13.95 -3.11 -7.61
CA ARG A 72 -14.86 -4.21 -7.93
C ARG A 72 -16.14 -3.73 -8.63
N LYS A 73 -16.71 -2.60 -8.17
CA LYS A 73 -17.91 -2.01 -8.76
C LYS A 73 -17.65 -1.49 -10.18
N VAL A 74 -16.51 -0.86 -10.43
CA VAL A 74 -16.17 -0.27 -11.74
C VAL A 74 -15.68 -1.31 -12.75
N CYS A 75 -14.90 -2.30 -12.31
CA CYS A 75 -14.28 -3.31 -13.18
C CYS A 75 -15.14 -4.58 -13.36
N GLY A 76 -16.47 -4.50 -13.15
CA GLY A 76 -17.34 -5.68 -13.09
C GLY A 76 -17.55 -6.44 -14.40
N ASN A 77 -17.11 -5.90 -15.53
CA ASN A 77 -17.27 -6.52 -16.85
C ASN A 77 -15.99 -7.25 -17.28
N GLU A 78 -16.10 -8.53 -17.64
CA GLU A 78 -14.98 -9.30 -18.20
C GLU A 78 -14.40 -8.63 -19.47
N GLY A 79 -13.08 -8.69 -19.65
CA GLY A 79 -12.39 -8.16 -20.83
C GLY A 79 -12.12 -6.64 -20.84
N SER A 80 -12.64 -5.89 -19.87
CA SER A 80 -12.42 -4.43 -19.78
C SER A 80 -11.13 -4.11 -19.00
N VAL A 81 -10.32 -3.19 -19.54
CA VAL A 81 -9.09 -2.71 -18.88
C VAL A 81 -9.34 -1.32 -18.33
N PHE A 82 -9.01 -1.10 -17.05
CA PHE A 82 -9.15 0.19 -16.37
C PHE A 82 -7.83 0.69 -15.82
N ARG A 83 -7.61 1.99 -15.88
CA ARG A 83 -6.55 2.69 -15.15
C ARG A 83 -7.15 3.21 -13.85
N ILE A 84 -6.58 2.76 -12.73
CA ILE A 84 -6.90 3.29 -11.40
C ILE A 84 -5.82 4.29 -11.00
N ARG A 85 -6.23 5.50 -10.61
CA ARG A 85 -5.33 6.59 -10.21
C ARG A 85 -5.79 7.21 -8.90
N TYR A 86 -4.84 7.59 -8.04
CA TYR A 86 -5.12 8.49 -6.92
C TYR A 86 -4.83 9.93 -7.34
N ASP A 87 -5.81 10.82 -7.22
CA ASP A 87 -5.66 12.25 -7.40
C ASP A 87 -5.36 12.93 -6.06
N PRO A 88 -4.14 13.46 -5.84
CA PRO A 88 -3.77 14.08 -4.57
C PRO A 88 -4.41 15.45 -4.34
N ALA A 89 -4.76 16.19 -5.39
CA ALA A 89 -5.40 17.50 -5.27
C ALA A 89 -6.86 17.36 -4.85
N ARG A 90 -7.56 16.37 -5.42
CA ARG A 90 -8.96 16.06 -5.12
C ARG A 90 -9.14 15.03 -4.01
N ARG A 91 -8.04 14.38 -3.57
CA ARG A 91 -8.01 13.29 -2.57
C ARG A 91 -8.99 12.16 -2.89
N MET A 92 -9.02 11.74 -4.15
CA MET A 92 -9.95 10.71 -4.62
C MET A 92 -9.25 9.65 -5.46
N VAL A 93 -9.82 8.44 -5.46
CA VAL A 93 -9.45 7.38 -6.38
C VAL A 93 -10.37 7.45 -7.59
N GLU A 94 -9.77 7.58 -8.77
CA GLU A 94 -10.46 7.65 -10.05
C GLU A 94 -10.20 6.38 -10.84
N ALA A 95 -11.20 5.98 -11.63
CA ALA A 95 -11.11 4.87 -12.56
C ALA A 95 -11.49 5.38 -13.94
N GLU A 96 -10.58 5.20 -14.89
CA GLU A 96 -10.77 5.56 -16.29
C GLU A 96 -10.67 4.28 -17.12
N GLN A 97 -11.60 4.06 -18.06
CA GLN A 97 -11.46 2.95 -19.00
C GLN A 97 -10.21 3.22 -19.84
N ALA A 98 -9.28 2.27 -19.85
CA ALA A 98 -8.06 2.44 -20.61
C ALA A 98 -8.43 2.52 -22.10
N PRO A 99 -7.95 3.52 -22.85
CA PRO A 99 -8.08 3.50 -24.29
C PRO A 99 -7.42 2.23 -24.83
N GLU A 100 -7.90 1.77 -25.99
CA GLU A 100 -7.20 0.74 -26.75
C GLU A 100 -5.75 1.21 -26.95
N SER A 101 -4.85 0.56 -26.24
CA SER A 101 -3.46 0.97 -26.10
C SER A 101 -2.62 -0.28 -26.04
N GLU A 102 -1.37 -0.16 -26.47
CA GLU A 102 -0.39 -1.24 -26.45
C GLU A 102 -0.25 -1.85 -25.04
N LEU A 103 -0.44 -1.06 -23.97
CA LEU A 103 -0.48 -1.57 -22.60
C LEU A 103 -1.73 -2.43 -22.32
N ALA A 104 -2.91 -2.02 -22.79
CA ALA A 104 -4.13 -2.81 -22.65
C ALA A 104 -4.00 -4.14 -23.42
N GLU A 105 -3.41 -4.12 -24.62
CA GLU A 105 -3.08 -5.34 -25.37
C GLU A 105 -2.07 -6.22 -24.64
N ARG A 106 -0.98 -5.65 -24.11
CA ARG A 106 0.01 -6.40 -23.32
C ARG A 106 -0.57 -7.03 -22.07
N ILE A 107 -1.47 -6.31 -21.37
CA ILE A 107 -2.17 -6.85 -20.19
C ILE A 107 -3.10 -7.99 -20.61
N ARG A 108 -3.88 -7.83 -21.69
CA ARG A 108 -4.75 -8.89 -22.23
C ARG A 108 -3.93 -10.13 -22.63
N ALA A 109 -2.82 -9.94 -23.36
CA ALA A 109 -1.93 -11.02 -23.77
C ALA A 109 -1.29 -11.74 -22.56
N ALA A 110 -0.91 -11.01 -21.51
CA ALA A 110 -0.37 -11.59 -20.27
C ALA A 110 -1.43 -12.32 -19.43
N LEU A 111 -2.70 -11.93 -19.52
CA LEU A 111 -3.81 -12.54 -18.79
C LEU A 111 -4.46 -13.72 -19.52
N GLY A 112 -4.09 -13.99 -20.78
CA GLY A 112 -4.23 -15.27 -21.46
C GLY A 112 -5.45 -16.12 -21.13
N ARG A 113 -6.64 -15.63 -21.52
CA ARG A 113 -7.62 -16.46 -22.22
C ARG A 113 -7.50 -16.15 -23.71
#